data_AF-A0A934K1B0-F1
#
_entry.id   AF-A0A934K1B0-F1
#
_cell.length_a   1.000
_cell.length_b   1.000
_cell.length_c   1.000
_cell.angle_alpha   90.00
_cell.angle_beta   90.00
_cell.angle_gamma   90.00
#
_symmetry.space_group_name_H-M   'P 1'
#
loop_
_entity.id
_entity.type
_entity.pdbx_description
1 polymer ?
#
loop_
_entity_poly.entity_id
_entity_poly.type
_entity_poly.pdbx_seq_one_letter_code
_entity_poly.pdbx_strand_id
1 'polypeptide(L)' 'MSSRDEFVVKLPEQRVSELVAAGTARHFDAGRGRPMKEWAAIDLAGGADPVALAQEAHRYVRSRQG' A
#
# COMPACT_ATOMS: atom_id res chain seq x y z
N MET A 1 -0.46 18.58 -8.58
CA MET A 1 0.33 18.63 -7.32
C MET A 1 0.10 17.32 -6.60
N SER A 2 1.03 16.36 -6.68
CA SER A 2 0.93 15.11 -5.92
C SER A 2 1.25 15.44 -4.47
N SER A 3 0.24 15.36 -3.61
CA SER A 3 0.34 15.67 -2.20
C SER A 3 1.00 14.51 -1.44
N ARG A 4 2.21 14.79 -0.94
CA ARG A 4 3.07 13.95 -0.06
C ARG A 4 3.80 12.83 -0.82
N ASP A 5 5.05 12.57 -0.43
CA ASP A 5 5.95 11.53 -0.96
C ASP A 5 5.46 10.11 -0.61
N GLU A 6 4.19 9.84 -0.87
CA GLU A 6 3.49 8.61 -0.51
C GLU A 6 3.24 7.77 -1.75
N PHE A 7 3.74 6.54 -1.74
CA PHE A 7 3.51 5.57 -2.81
C PHE A 7 2.33 4.68 -2.45
N VAL A 8 1.23 4.76 -3.21
CA VAL A 8 0.00 4.03 -2.91
C VAL A 8 -0.02 2.69 -3.65
N VAL A 9 -0.16 1.58 -2.91
CA VAL A 9 -0.19 0.22 -3.46
C VAL A 9 -1.35 -0.61 -2.93
N LYS A 10 -1.78 -1.57 -3.74
CA LYS A 10 -2.78 -2.57 -3.36
C LYS A 10 -2.10 -3.90 -3.00
N LEU A 11 -2.23 -4.34 -1.77
CA LEU A 11 -1.62 -5.55 -1.20
C LEU A 11 -2.66 -6.36 -0.41
N PRO A 12 -2.40 -7.63 -0.06
CA PRO A 12 -3.25 -8.37 0.87
C PRO A 12 -3.47 -7.60 2.17
N GLU A 13 -4.66 -7.68 2.78
CA GLU A 13 -4.98 -6.99 4.05
C GLU A 13 -3.97 -7.28 5.18
N GLN A 14 -3.52 -8.53 5.28
CA GLN A 14 -2.50 -8.93 6.23
C GLN A 14 -1.19 -8.17 5.99
N ARG A 15 -0.76 -8.05 4.73
CA ARG A 15 0.47 -7.34 4.36
C ARG A 15 0.36 -5.84 4.64
N VAL A 16 -0.79 -5.23 4.36
CA VAL A 16 -1.06 -3.84 4.72
C VAL A 16 -0.92 -3.66 6.24
N SER A 17 -1.47 -4.58 7.02
CA SER A 17 -1.42 -4.54 8.48
C SER A 17 0.02 -4.66 9.01
N GLU A 18 0.84 -5.52 8.42
CA GLU A 18 2.27 -5.65 8.74
C GLU A 18 3.05 -4.36 8.46
N LEU A 19 2.86 -3.75 7.29
CA LEU A 19 3.56 -2.52 6.91
C LEU A 19 3.16 -1.33 7.79
N VAL A 20 1.90 -1.28 8.21
CA VAL A 20 1.38 -0.29 9.16
C VAL A 20 1.94 -0.54 10.56
N ALA A 21 1.97 -1.79 11.03
CA ALA A 21 2.55 -2.14 12.34
C ALA A 21 4.07 -1.86 12.39
N ALA A 22 4.77 -2.00 11.27
CA ALA A 22 6.18 -1.64 11.12
C ALA A 22 6.44 -0.12 11.03
N GLY A 23 5.38 0.71 10.96
CA GLY A 23 5.51 2.16 10.82
C GLY A 23 5.95 2.63 9.43
N THR A 24 6.00 1.73 8.45
CA THR A 24 6.45 2.01 7.06
C THR A 24 5.30 2.41 6.13
N ALA A 25 4.06 2.29 6.59
CA ALA A 25 2.87 2.61 5.81
C ALA A 25 1.71 3.11 6.67
N ARG A 26 0.73 3.72 5.99
CA ARG A 26 -0.59 4.03 6.55
C ARG A 26 -1.68 3.40 5.68
N HIS A 27 -2.84 3.12 6.26
CA HIS A 27 -4.01 2.75 5.47
C HIS A 27 -4.39 3.89 4.54
N PHE A 28 -4.61 3.58 3.26
CA PHE A 28 -5.05 4.57 2.29
C PHE A 28 -6.59 4.69 2.33
N ASP A 29 -7.08 5.93 2.44
CA ASP A 29 -8.50 6.27 2.34
C ASP A 29 -8.74 7.08 1.05
N ALA A 30 -9.56 6.53 0.15
CA ALA A 30 -9.94 7.16 -1.10
C ALA A 30 -11.04 8.24 -0.95
N GLY A 31 -11.26 8.75 0.26
CA GLY A 31 -12.23 9.82 0.55
C GLY A 31 -13.70 9.35 0.50
N ARG A 32 -13.96 8.03 0.56
CA ARG A 32 -15.31 7.46 0.53
C ARG A 32 -15.83 7.03 1.91
N GLY A 33 -15.14 7.38 2.98
CA GLY A 33 -15.58 7.12 4.36
C GLY A 33 -15.45 5.66 4.81
N ARG A 34 -14.79 4.80 4.02
CA ARG A 34 -14.43 3.44 4.43
C ARG A 34 -13.00 3.15 3.97
N PRO A 35 -12.04 2.99 4.91
CA PRO A 35 -10.67 2.60 4.57
C PRO A 35 -10.68 1.31 3.76
N MET A 36 -9.98 1.30 2.63
CA MET A 36 -9.84 0.10 1.83
C MET A 36 -8.74 -0.75 2.46
N LYS A 37 -9.12 -1.85 3.11
CA LYS A 37 -8.23 -2.74 3.89
C LYS A 37 -7.02 -3.28 3.12
N GLU A 38 -7.10 -3.30 1.79
CA GLU A 38 -6.06 -3.79 0.87
C GLU A 38 -5.16 -2.67 0.33
N TRP A 39 -5.32 -1.42 0.78
CA TRP A 39 -4.59 -0.28 0.24
C TRP A 39 -3.72 0.38 1.30
N ALA A 40 -2.45 0.54 0.95
CA ALA A 40 -1.45 1.18 1.79
C ALA A 40 -0.84 2.39 1.07
N ALA A 41 -0.67 3.48 1.80
CA ALA A 41 0.19 4.60 1.44
C ALA A 41 1.55 4.39 2.12
N ILE A 42 2.58 4.11 1.31
CA ILE A 42 3.94 3.82 1.75
C ILE A 42 4.71 5.12 1.90
N ASP A 43 5.39 5.28 3.02
CA ASP A 43 6.31 6.40 3.22
C ASP A 43 7.64 6.10 2.52
N LEU A 44 7.93 6.82 1.43
CA LEU A 44 9.17 6.67 0.68
C LEU A 44 10.39 7.19 1.45
N ALA A 45 10.20 8.09 2.42
CA ALA A 45 11.28 8.57 3.27
C ALA A 45 11.73 7.51 4.30
N GLY A 46 10.90 6.49 4.55
CA GLY A 46 11.16 5.40 5.50
C GLY A 46 12.10 4.29 4.98
N GLY A 47 12.69 4.45 3.79
CA GLY A 47 13.60 3.46 3.19
C GLY A 47 12.91 2.23 2.58
N ALA A 48 11.59 2.29 2.40
CA ALA A 48 10.86 1.25 1.68
C ALA A 48 11.29 1.21 0.20
N ASP A 49 11.43 0.01 -0.37
CA ASP A 49 11.70 -0.16 -1.80
C ASP A 49 10.38 -0.14 -2.59
N PRO A 50 10.08 0.94 -3.32
CA PRO A 50 8.83 1.05 -4.07
C PRO A 50 8.73 0.05 -5.22
N VAL A 51 9.86 -0.39 -5.80
CA VAL A 51 9.85 -1.35 -6.91
C VAL A 51 9.47 -2.73 -6.42
N ALA A 52 10.03 -3.16 -5.28
CA ALA A 52 9.66 -4.44 -4.66
C ALA A 52 8.17 -4.48 -4.29
N LEU A 53 7.65 -3.40 -3.71
CA LEU A 53 6.24 -3.27 -3.34
C LEU A 53 5.31 -3.24 -4.57
N ALA A 54 5.73 -2.59 -5.66
CA ALA A 54 4.98 -2.58 -6.92
C ALA A 54 4.89 -3.98 -7.54
N GLN A 55 5.99 -4.75 -7.51
CA GLN A 55 5.99 -6.13 -8.00
C GLN A 55 5.08 -7.03 -7.16
N GLU A 56 5.09 -6.86 -5.84
CA GLU A 56 4.20 -7.59 -4.94
C GLU A 56 2.73 -7.27 -5.22
N ALA A 57 2.39 -5.99 -5.37
CA ALA A 57 1.05 -5.54 -5.74
C ALA A 57 0.59 -6.12 -7.09
N HIS A 58 1.48 -6.14 -8.09
CA HIS A 58 1.19 -6.73 -9.40
C HIS A 58 0.88 -8.24 -9.30
N ARG A 59 1.68 -8.99 -8.51
CA ARG A 59 1.41 -10.42 -8.27
C ARG A 59 0.05 -10.62 -7.57
N TYR A 60 -0.25 -9.81 -6.56
CA TYR A 60 -1.51 -9.89 -5.82
C TYR A 60 -2.74 -9.62 -6.69
N VAL A 61 -2.70 -8.57 -7.52
CA VAL A 61 -3.82 -8.25 -8.41
C VAL A 61 -4.00 -9.35 -9.46
N ARG A 62 -2.90 -9.88 -10.02
CA ARG A 62 -2.97 -10.98 -10.99
C ARG A 62 -3.59 -12.25 -10.39
N SER A 63 -3.30 -12.59 -9.12
CA SER A 63 -3.89 -13.76 -8.47
C SER A 63 -5.38 -13.60 -8.11
N ARG A 64 -5.92 -12.38 -8.14
CA ARG A 64 -7.34 -12.09 -7.88
C ARG A 64 -8.21 -11.99 -9.14
N GLN A 65 -7.59 -11.93 -10.31
CA GLN A 65 -8.27 -11.80 -11.61
C GLN A 65 -8.52 -13.17 -12.26
N GLY A 66 -8.13 -14.27 -11.61
CA GLY A 66 -8.34 -15.65 -12.05
C GLY A 66 -9.49 -16.33 -11.33
#